data_AF-I4Z1T0-F1
#
_entry.id   AF-I4Z1T0-F1
#
_cell.length_a   1.000
_cell.length_b   1.000
_cell.length_c   1.000
_cell.angle_alpha   90.00
_cell.angle_beta   90.00
_cell.angle_gamma   90.00
#
_symmetry.space_group_name_H-M   'P 1'
#
loop_
_entity.id
_entity.type
_entity.pdbx_description
1 polymer ?
#
loop_
_entity_poly.entity_id
_entity_poly.type
_entity_poly.pdbx_seq_one_letter_code
_entity_poly.pdbx_strand_id
1 'polypeptide(L)'
;MPVSARYFFHLVSDYEVIPDEEGIDLFQEEGALIPLIRALDELIKEGLALDPWQDWWLEVMDGLGRTVARIPLSASNQGQGIFSLH
;
A
#
# COMPACT_ATOMS: atom_id res chain seq x y z
N MET A 1 6.72 -22.50 12.70
CA MET A 1 5.40 -22.12 12.15
C MET A 1 5.60 -20.75 11.54
N PRO A 2 5.31 -20.53 10.25
CA PRO A 2 5.40 -19.21 9.69
C PRO A 2 4.34 -18.34 10.39
N VAL A 3 4.78 -17.20 10.93
CA VAL A 3 3.90 -16.24 11.59
C VAL A 3 3.23 -15.42 10.48
N SER A 4 1.94 -15.63 10.27
CA SER A 4 1.12 -14.77 9.42
C SER A 4 0.77 -13.51 10.20
N ALA A 5 1.06 -12.35 9.62
CA ALA A 5 0.60 -11.06 10.10
C ALA A 5 -0.50 -10.54 9.20
N ARG A 6 -1.52 -9.96 9.82
CA ARG A 6 -2.63 -9.36 9.11
C ARG A 6 -2.32 -7.91 8.82
N TYR A 7 -2.44 -7.53 7.56
CA TYR A 7 -2.22 -6.16 7.10
C TYR A 7 -3.53 -5.59 6.58
N PHE A 8 -3.76 -4.31 6.83
CA PHE A 8 -4.96 -3.59 6.45
C PHE A 8 -4.60 -2.50 5.46
N PHE A 9 -5.36 -2.38 4.38
CA PHE A 9 -5.07 -1.50 3.25
C PHE A 9 -6.08 -0.36 3.18
N HIS A 10 -5.88 0.67 3.99
CA HIS A 10 -6.81 1.79 4.08
C HIS A 10 -6.61 2.74 2.89
N LEU A 11 -7.71 3.08 2.23
CA LEU A 11 -7.74 4.11 1.20
C LEU A 11 -8.05 5.44 1.88
N VAL A 12 -7.08 6.35 1.87
CA VAL A 12 -7.18 7.63 2.56
C VAL A 12 -7.10 8.74 1.54
N SER A 13 -7.86 9.81 1.71
CA SER A 13 -7.73 11.07 0.97
C SER A 13 -7.76 12.24 1.96
N ASP A 14 -7.60 13.46 1.47
CA ASP A 14 -7.71 14.66 2.31
C ASP A 14 -9.13 14.84 2.88
N TYR A 15 -10.14 14.28 2.20
CA TYR A 15 -11.56 14.50 2.51
C TYR A 15 -12.25 13.27 3.11
N GLU A 16 -11.74 12.06 2.86
CA GLU A 16 -12.40 10.80 3.20
C GLU A 16 -11.40 9.69 3.53
N VAL A 17 -11.77 8.80 4.44
CA VAL A 17 -11.07 7.55 4.76
C VAL A 17 -12.00 6.38 4.49
N ILE A 18 -11.59 5.48 3.61
CA ILE A 18 -12.21 4.17 3.39
C ILE A 18 -11.33 3.12 4.08
N PRO A 19 -11.74 2.64 5.26
CA PRO A 19 -10.99 1.60 5.95
C PRO A 19 -11.21 0.23 5.31
N ASP A 20 -10.14 -0.57 5.34
CA ASP A 20 -10.21 -1.96 4.93
C ASP A 20 -10.51 -2.82 6.15
N GLU A 21 -11.70 -3.41 6.19
CA GLU A 21 -12.19 -4.21 7.34
C GLU A 21 -11.76 -5.68 7.24
N GLU A 22 -11.55 -6.19 6.02
CA GLU A 22 -11.12 -7.57 5.80
C GLU A 22 -9.65 -7.75 6.16
N GLY A 23 -8.76 -6.91 5.63
CA GLY A 23 -7.32 -7.11 5.73
C GLY A 23 -6.87 -8.39 5.01
N ILE A 24 -5.56 -8.50 4.82
CA ILE A 24 -4.94 -9.67 4.18
C ILE A 24 -3.92 -10.27 5.14
N ASP A 25 -4.04 -11.58 5.39
CA ASP A 25 -3.04 -12.35 6.10
C ASP A 25 -1.83 -12.59 5.18
N LEU A 26 -0.72 -11.94 5.49
CA LEU A 26 0.56 -12.13 4.80
C LEU A 26 1.53 -12.87 5.72
N PHE A 27 2.26 -13.81 5.15
CA PHE A 27 3.36 -14.43 5.88
C PHE A 27 4.45 -13.39 6.17
N GLN A 28 4.86 -13.25 7.44
CA GLN A 28 6.00 -12.40 7.84
C GLN A 28 7.33 -13.02 7.42
N GLU A 29 7.44 -13.52 6.19
CA GLU A 29 8.75 -13.66 5.59
C GLU A 29 9.20 -12.22 5.32
N GLU A 30 10.38 -11.83 5.82
CA GLU A 30 10.94 -10.46 5.80
C GLU A 30 11.06 -9.84 4.38
N GLY A 31 10.51 -10.47 3.35
CA GLY A 31 10.41 -9.98 1.98
C GLY A 31 9.06 -10.19 1.30
N ALA A 32 7.98 -10.61 1.97
CA ALA A 32 6.66 -10.82 1.35
C ALA A 32 5.84 -9.53 1.14
N LEU A 33 6.15 -8.49 1.91
CA LEU A 33 5.51 -7.17 1.76
C LEU A 33 5.94 -6.43 0.49
N ILE A 34 7.22 -6.52 0.13
CA ILE A 34 7.77 -5.88 -1.08
C ILE A 34 7.05 -6.34 -2.36
N PRO A 35 6.90 -7.65 -2.66
CA PRO A 35 6.21 -8.11 -3.86
C PRO A 35 4.72 -7.78 -3.84
N LEU A 36 4.07 -7.75 -2.67
CA LEU A 36 2.68 -7.32 -2.58
C LEU A 36 2.51 -5.83 -2.87
N ILE A 37 3.33 -4.98 -2.24
CA ILE A 37 3.33 -3.54 -2.48
C ILE A 37 3.60 -3.26 -3.96
N ARG A 38 4.54 -4.00 -4.56
CA ARG A 38 4.83 -3.90 -6.00
C ARG A 38 3.66 -4.37 -6.87
N ALA A 39 3.01 -5.47 -6.53
CA ALA A 39 1.85 -5.96 -7.27
C ALA A 39 0.65 -5.00 -7.15
N LEU A 40 0.47 -4.38 -5.98
CA LEU A 40 -0.51 -3.31 -5.78
C LEU A 40 -0.18 -2.09 -6.62
N ASP A 41 1.08 -1.64 -6.61
CA ASP A 41 1.56 -0.54 -7.45
C ASP A 41 1.35 -0.80 -8.95
N GLU A 42 1.59 -2.03 -9.42
CA GLU A 42 1.29 -2.40 -10.82
C GLU A 42 -0.22 -2.43 -11.09
N LEU A 43 -1.03 -2.98 -10.19
CA LEU A 43 -2.49 -3.00 -10.33
C LEU A 43 -3.08 -1.58 -10.35
N ILE A 44 -2.54 -0.69 -9.50
CA ILE A 44 -2.86 0.73 -9.46
C ILE A 44 -2.47 1.39 -10.79
N LYS A 45 -1.29 1.10 -11.34
CA LYS A 45 -0.85 1.64 -12.64
C LYS A 45 -1.70 1.15 -13.80
N GLU A 46 -2.12 -0.11 -13.80
CA GLU A 46 -2.94 -0.69 -14.87
C GLU A 46 -4.41 -0.26 -14.79
N GLY A 47 -4.92 0.07 -13.59
CA GLY A 47 -6.34 0.40 -13.36
C GLY A 47 -6.65 1.87 -13.06
N LEU A 48 -5.71 2.67 -12.56
CA LEU A 48 -5.96 3.99 -11.95
C LEU A 48 -5.34 5.16 -12.72
N ALA A 49 -5.43 5.12 -14.04
CA ALA A 49 -5.43 6.35 -14.87
C ALA A 49 -6.77 7.10 -14.75
N LEU A 50 -7.40 7.10 -13.56
CA LEU A 50 -8.74 7.60 -13.32
C LEU A 50 -8.67 8.73 -12.29
N ASP A 51 -8.95 9.92 -12.80
CA ASP A 51 -9.18 11.20 -12.12
C ASP A 51 -9.70 11.16 -10.66
N PRO A 52 -10.67 10.29 -10.27
CA PRO A 52 -11.15 10.25 -8.88
C PRO A 52 -10.13 9.86 -7.81
N TRP A 53 -9.00 9.24 -8.16
CA TRP A 53 -8.02 8.71 -7.19
C TRP A 53 -6.78 9.60 -7.03
N GLN A 54 -6.77 10.78 -7.66
CA GLN A 54 -5.65 11.73 -7.61
C GLN A 54 -5.43 12.41 -6.25
N ASP A 55 -6.34 12.28 -5.29
CA ASP A 55 -6.14 12.78 -3.92
C ASP A 55 -6.04 11.65 -2.90
N TRP A 56 -5.96 10.41 -3.38
CA TRP A 56 -5.98 9.22 -2.57
C TRP A 56 -4.59 8.62 -2.35
N TRP A 57 -4.42 7.99 -1.20
CA TRP A 57 -3.22 7.33 -0.73
C TRP A 57 -3.63 5.97 -0.16
N LEU A 58 -2.89 4.92 -0.48
CA LEU A 58 -3.02 3.62 0.15
C LEU A 58 -2.13 3.58 1.40
N GLU A 59 -2.74 3.50 2.58
CA GLU A 59 -2.06 3.29 3.85
C GLU A 59 -2.11 1.81 4.24
N VAL A 60 -0.94 1.19 4.28
CA VAL A 60 -0.76 -0.19 4.74
C VAL A 60 -0.47 -0.16 6.23
N MET A 61 -1.35 -0.77 7.03
CA MET A 61 -1.18 -0.89 8.48
C MET A 61 -0.96 -2.35 8.86
N ASP A 62 -0.03 -2.60 9.78
CA ASP A 62 0.14 -3.91 10.41
C ASP A 62 -0.99 -4.19 11.41
N GLY A 63 -1.16 -5.45 11.82
CA GLY A 63 -2.17 -5.90 12.78
C GLY A 63 -2.11 -5.22 14.15
N LEU A 64 -1.03 -4.49 14.43
CA LEU A 64 -0.85 -3.66 15.61
C LEU A 64 -1.30 -2.20 15.41
N GLY A 65 -1.91 -1.86 14.28
CA GLY A 65 -2.36 -0.51 13.94
C GLY A 65 -1.22 0.44 13.59
N ARG A 66 -0.06 -0.08 13.20
CA ARG A 66 1.11 0.73 12.83
C ARG A 66 1.17 0.88 11.32
N THR A 67 1.23 2.11 10.82
CA THR A 67 1.44 2.36 9.38
C THR A 67 2.82 1.86 8.96
N VAL A 68 2.83 0.88 8.07
CA VAL A 68 4.01 0.24 7.49
C VAL A 68 4.43 0.98 6.22
N ALA A 69 3.46 1.40 5.40
CA ALA A 69 3.71 2.12 4.16
C ALA A 69 2.55 3.04 3.82
N ARG A 70 2.84 4.12 3.10
CA ARG A 70 1.85 5.01 2.50
C ARG A 70 2.22 5.26 1.04
N ILE A 71 1.31 4.95 0.12
CA ILE A 71 1.56 4.96 -1.31
C ILE A 71 0.56 5.92 -1.97
N PRO A 72 0.98 7.06 -2.56
CA PRO A 72 0.09 7.93 -3.31
C PRO A 72 -0.48 7.22 -4.54
N LEU A 73 -1.79 7.26 -4.74
CA LEU A 73 -2.44 6.77 -5.95
C LEU A 73 -2.35 7.78 -7.10
N SER A 74 -2.14 9.05 -6.78
CA SER A 74 -2.01 10.18 -7.70
C SER A 74 -0.72 10.18 -8.52
N ALA A 75 0.31 9.47 -8.07
CA ALA A 75 1.65 9.60 -8.61
C ALA A 75 1.93 8.58 -9.72
N SER A 76 1.15 8.61 -10.78
CA SER A 76 1.66 8.21 -12.09
C SER A 76 2.59 9.32 -12.59
N ASN A 77 3.87 9.22 -12.23
CA ASN A 77 5.05 9.83 -12.86
C ASN A 77 6.01 10.47 -11.85
N GLN A 78 6.77 9.63 -11.12
CA GLN A 78 8.21 9.79 -11.09
C GLN A 78 8.86 8.41 -11.07
N GLY A 79 9.66 8.10 -12.08
CA GLY A 79 10.75 7.17 -11.88
C GLY A 79 11.62 7.74 -10.76
N GLN A 80 11.50 7.22 -9.54
CA GLN A 80 12.41 7.54 -8.46
C GLN A 80 12.92 6.24 -7.84
N GLY A 81 14.23 6.06 -7.99
CA GLY A 81 15.00 5.10 -7.23
C GLY A 81 14.81 5.35 -5.73
N ILE A 82 14.00 4.50 -5.12
CA ILE A 82 13.93 4.33 -3.66
C ILE A 82 14.87 3.18 -3.28
N PHE A 83 16.15 3.34 -3.61
CA PHE A 83 17.26 2.67 -2.95
C PHE A 83 18.45 3.64 -2.96
N SER A 84 18.37 4.70 -2.16
CA SER A 84 19.57 5.42 -1.72
C SER A 84 19.60 5.33 -0.20
N LEU A 85 20.27 4.28 0.28
CA LEU A 85 20.73 4.17 1.65
C LEU A 85 21.97 5.06 1.77
N HIS A 86 21.93 6.06 2.64
CA HIS A 86 23.12 6.83 3.07
C HIS A 86 23.51 6.37 4.48
#